data_AF-A0A7W1CHM7-F1
#
_entry.id   AF-A0A7W1CHM7-F1
#
_cell.length_a   1.000
_cell.length_b   1.000
_cell.length_c   1.000
_cell.angle_alpha   90.00
_cell.angle_beta   90.00
_cell.angle_gamma   90.00
#
_symmetry.space_group_name_H-M   'P 1'
#
loop_
_entity.id
_entity.type
_entity.pdbx_description
1 polymer ?
#
loop_
_entity_poly.entity_id
_entity_poly.type
_entity_poly.pdbx_seq_one_letter_code
_entity_poly.pdbx_strand_id
1 'polypeptide(L)'
;MTSFSFQLIHQSKKSRARVGRIHTPHGIIDTPNFVAVGTNGTLKAIDNVLVDEIGLQLMFCNTYHLLLQPGPEVVRKAGGLHTFINRKLPIITDSGGFQVFSLAYGGVANELKSRGTKKQGGLVLKITEEGVHFRSYRNGEKIVLTPENSIYAQKDFGADIIIPLDELPPYHILKEDLKKSLARTHRWEKRSLDAHLLNPQGQAIYAVIHGGIDPELRQESCRFLTGLDFDGYAVGGSVGKNKEEMHDLLTYTMPLLPMDKPNHLLGIGDLPSIDRSIPLGIDTFDSSYPTRSARHGILLTDNGNLDIT
;
A
#
# COMPACT_ATOMS: atom_id res chain seq x y z
N MET A 1 6.35 23.63 -9.88
CA MET A 1 5.84 22.42 -9.19
C MET A 1 7.02 21.53 -8.94
N THR A 2 7.28 21.17 -7.68
CA THR A 2 8.33 20.22 -7.32
C THR A 2 7.94 18.83 -7.81
N SER A 3 8.80 18.22 -8.64
CA SER A 3 8.66 16.82 -9.06
C SER A 3 8.97 15.89 -7.88
N PHE A 4 8.48 14.65 -7.94
CA PHE A 4 8.86 13.62 -6.98
C PHE A 4 10.38 13.43 -6.93
N SER A 5 10.94 13.28 -5.74
CA SER A 5 12.33 12.83 -5.57
C SER A 5 12.57 12.26 -4.17
N PHE A 6 13.53 11.33 -4.07
CA PHE A 6 13.99 10.81 -2.80
C PHE A 6 15.41 11.31 -2.50
N GLN A 7 15.57 11.94 -1.36
CA GLN A 7 16.84 12.46 -0.87
C GLN A 7 17.31 11.61 0.33
N LEU A 8 18.38 10.85 0.14
CA LEU A 8 19.06 10.17 1.25
C LEU A 8 19.90 11.19 2.05
N ILE A 9 19.57 11.39 3.32
CA ILE A 9 20.28 12.32 4.22
C ILE A 9 21.41 11.59 4.95
N HIS A 10 21.10 10.42 5.49
CA HIS A 10 22.06 9.61 6.24
C HIS A 10 21.76 8.13 6.09
N GLN A 11 22.81 7.32 6.08
CA GLN A 11 22.72 5.87 6.14
C GLN A 11 23.56 5.35 7.30
N SER A 12 22.99 4.44 8.07
CA SER A 12 23.67 3.75 9.17
C SER A 12 24.90 2.99 8.66
N LYS A 13 26.00 3.02 9.42
CA LYS A 13 27.18 2.19 9.16
C LYS A 13 27.04 0.75 9.68
N LYS A 14 26.01 0.48 10.50
CA LYS A 14 25.80 -0.80 11.20
C LYS A 14 24.65 -1.63 10.61
N SER A 15 23.82 -1.04 9.77
CA SER A 15 22.60 -1.64 9.24
C SER A 15 22.22 -0.97 7.92
N ARG A 16 21.12 -1.42 7.30
CA ARG A 16 20.54 -0.77 6.11
C ARG A 16 19.59 0.37 6.45
N ALA A 17 19.48 0.78 7.72
CA ALA A 17 18.64 1.91 8.12
C ALA A 17 19.08 3.21 7.43
N ARG A 18 18.08 3.98 6.99
CA ARG A 18 18.25 5.24 6.26
C ARG A 18 17.38 6.32 6.86
N VAL A 19 17.92 7.53 6.89
CA VAL A 19 17.17 8.76 7.12
C VAL A 19 17.14 9.51 5.80
N GLY A 20 15.95 9.87 5.36
CA GLY A 20 15.76 10.52 4.06
C GLY A 20 14.56 11.44 4.04
N ARG A 21 14.32 12.02 2.86
CA ARG A 21 13.14 12.86 2.57
C ARG A 21 12.57 12.47 1.22
N ILE A 22 11.28 12.20 1.19
CA ILE A 22 10.52 12.08 -0.04
C ILE A 22 9.88 13.44 -0.30
N HIS A 23 10.24 14.07 -1.41
CA HIS A 23 9.63 15.32 -1.87
C HIS A 23 8.47 14.99 -2.78
N THR A 24 7.29 15.54 -2.53
CA THR A 24 6.11 15.40 -3.40
C THR A 24 5.54 16.78 -3.76
N PRO A 25 4.56 16.87 -4.67
CA PRO A 25 3.88 18.13 -4.97
C PRO A 25 3.19 18.79 -3.76
N HIS A 26 2.73 18.01 -2.77
CA HIS A 26 1.97 18.50 -1.61
C HIS A 26 2.75 18.54 -0.29
N GLY A 27 4.04 18.16 -0.28
CA GLY A 27 4.86 18.28 0.92
C GLY A 27 6.08 17.37 0.95
N ILE A 28 6.76 17.39 2.10
CA ILE A 28 7.92 16.54 2.38
C ILE A 28 7.50 15.48 3.38
N ILE A 29 7.97 14.25 3.16
CA ILE A 29 7.82 13.12 4.08
C ILE A 29 9.21 12.76 4.58
N ASP A 30 9.48 12.95 5.87
CA ASP A 30 10.74 12.52 6.47
C ASP A 30 10.69 11.00 6.71
N THR A 31 11.76 10.28 6.38
CA THR A 31 11.83 8.82 6.53
C THR A 31 12.85 8.42 7.61
N PRO A 32 12.58 7.38 8.43
CA PRO A 32 11.40 6.50 8.39
C PRO A 32 10.08 7.17 8.84
N ASN A 33 8.95 6.81 8.23
CA ASN A 33 7.63 7.38 8.54
C ASN A 33 6.52 6.35 8.72
N PHE A 34 5.50 6.69 9.51
CA PHE A 34 4.27 5.90 9.63
C PHE A 34 3.10 6.57 8.90
N VAL A 35 2.44 5.80 8.04
CA VAL A 35 1.37 6.22 7.17
C VAL A 35 0.03 5.75 7.73
N ALA A 36 -0.82 6.68 8.15
CA ALA A 36 -2.13 6.32 8.69
C ALA A 36 -3.11 5.99 7.55
N VAL A 37 -3.83 4.87 7.71
CA VAL A 37 -4.79 4.39 6.71
C VAL A 37 -6.18 4.98 6.90
N GLY A 38 -6.61 5.75 5.90
CA GLY A 38 -7.95 6.30 5.75
C GLY A 38 -8.86 5.44 4.87
N THR A 39 -10.14 5.43 5.22
CA THR A 39 -11.19 4.78 4.43
C THR A 39 -12.17 5.84 3.97
N ASN A 40 -12.47 5.91 2.66
CA ASN A 40 -13.25 7.01 2.06
C ASN A 40 -12.65 8.40 2.33
N GLY A 41 -11.33 8.54 2.31
CA GLY A 41 -10.67 9.84 2.45
C GLY A 41 -10.67 10.44 3.87
N THR A 42 -10.94 9.63 4.90
CA THR A 42 -10.88 10.08 6.31
C THR A 42 -10.25 9.02 7.19
N LEU A 43 -9.47 9.46 8.18
CA LEU A 43 -9.11 8.63 9.33
C LEU A 43 -10.34 8.51 10.23
N LYS A 44 -10.75 7.28 10.52
CA LYS A 44 -11.98 7.05 11.31
C LYS A 44 -11.92 7.77 12.65
N ALA A 45 -12.93 8.60 12.90
CA ALA A 45 -13.12 9.43 14.11
C ALA A 45 -12.15 10.62 14.27
N ILE A 46 -11.42 11.01 13.21
CA ILE A 46 -10.49 12.14 13.23
C ILE A 46 -10.74 12.99 11.98
N ASP A 47 -10.93 14.30 12.17
CA ASP A 47 -11.05 15.25 11.06
C ASP A 47 -9.67 15.59 10.46
N ASN A 48 -9.62 15.88 9.15
CA ASN A 48 -8.36 16.11 8.46
C ASN A 48 -7.64 17.39 8.90
N VAL A 49 -8.34 18.39 9.45
CA VAL A 49 -7.69 19.56 10.05
C VAL A 49 -6.82 19.12 11.23
N LEU A 50 -7.36 18.27 12.11
CA LEU A 50 -6.61 17.73 13.25
C LEU A 50 -5.48 16.79 12.81
N VAL A 51 -5.68 16.02 11.74
CA VAL A 51 -4.63 15.16 11.16
C VAL A 51 -3.44 15.99 10.67
N ASP A 52 -3.71 17.10 9.99
CA ASP A 52 -2.67 18.02 9.51
C ASP A 52 -1.97 18.73 10.71
N GLU A 53 -2.72 19.11 11.76
CA GLU A 53 -2.16 19.70 13.00
C GLU A 53 -1.23 18.75 13.78
N ILE A 54 -1.57 17.46 13.84
CA ILE A 54 -0.72 16.42 14.47
C ILE A 54 0.56 16.16 13.64
N GLY A 55 0.62 16.67 12.40
CA GLY A 55 1.78 16.56 11.54
C GLY A 55 1.89 15.21 10.83
N LEU A 56 0.76 14.54 10.52
CA LEU A 56 0.79 13.32 9.72
C LEU A 56 1.18 13.64 8.26
N GLN A 57 2.45 13.41 7.94
CA GLN A 57 3.06 13.78 6.66
C GLN A 57 2.50 12.99 5.47
N LEU A 58 2.12 11.72 5.63
CA LEU A 58 1.55 10.91 4.56
C LEU A 58 0.32 10.16 5.05
N MET A 59 -0.76 10.22 4.27
CA MET A 59 -2.00 9.50 4.53
C MET A 59 -2.30 8.52 3.40
N PHE A 60 -2.64 7.29 3.77
CA PHE A 60 -3.03 6.27 2.81
C PHE A 60 -4.54 6.32 2.58
N CYS A 61 -4.95 6.46 1.33
CA CYS A 61 -6.36 6.48 0.93
C CYS A 61 -6.69 5.29 0.04
N ASN A 62 -7.66 4.49 0.46
CA ASN A 62 -8.02 3.29 -0.28
C ASN A 62 -8.85 3.58 -1.55
N THR A 63 -8.33 3.19 -2.71
CA THR A 63 -8.97 3.41 -4.01
C THR A 63 -10.25 2.60 -4.17
N TYR A 64 -10.30 1.35 -3.67
CA TYR A 64 -11.51 0.53 -3.78
C TYR A 64 -12.73 1.22 -3.17
N HIS A 65 -12.56 1.81 -1.99
CA HIS A 65 -13.61 2.56 -1.32
C HIS A 65 -13.98 3.84 -2.08
N LEU A 66 -12.99 4.62 -2.52
CA LEU A 66 -13.21 5.88 -3.25
C LEU A 66 -13.85 5.69 -4.63
N LEU A 67 -13.50 4.60 -5.34
CA LEU A 67 -14.12 4.20 -6.61
C LEU A 67 -15.62 3.95 -6.45
N LEU A 68 -16.01 3.32 -5.34
CA LEU A 68 -17.40 2.96 -5.06
C LEU A 68 -18.21 4.12 -4.49
N GLN A 69 -17.58 4.98 -3.70
CA GLN A 69 -18.16 6.23 -3.24
C GLN A 69 -17.04 7.19 -2.77
N PRO A 70 -17.02 8.45 -3.24
CA PRO A 70 -18.01 9.11 -4.11
C PRO A 70 -17.85 8.83 -5.60
N GLY A 71 -16.81 8.10 -6.00
CA GLY A 71 -16.44 7.86 -7.40
C GLY A 71 -15.46 8.92 -7.92
N PRO A 72 -14.57 8.55 -8.87
CA PRO A 72 -13.49 9.41 -9.36
C PRO A 72 -13.99 10.69 -10.02
N GLU A 73 -15.11 10.65 -10.74
CA GLU A 73 -15.66 11.83 -11.40
C GLU A 73 -16.07 12.91 -10.39
N VAL A 74 -16.68 12.52 -9.27
CA VAL A 74 -17.10 13.47 -8.22
C VAL A 74 -15.89 14.11 -7.56
N VAL A 75 -14.88 13.30 -7.21
CA VAL A 75 -13.63 13.80 -6.62
C VAL A 75 -12.90 14.74 -7.59
N ARG A 76 -12.82 14.37 -8.87
CA ARG A 76 -12.19 15.19 -9.91
C ARG A 76 -12.90 16.53 -10.07
N LYS A 77 -14.24 16.55 -10.12
CA LYS A 77 -15.04 17.78 -10.19
C LYS A 77 -14.87 18.67 -8.95
N ALA A 78 -14.59 18.08 -7.79
CA ALA A 78 -14.28 18.81 -6.56
C ALA A 78 -12.83 19.35 -6.52
N GLY A 79 -12.01 19.12 -7.55
CA GLY A 79 -10.62 19.58 -7.60
C GLY A 79 -9.61 18.61 -6.99
N GLY A 80 -9.91 17.30 -7.00
CA GLY A 80 -9.04 16.25 -6.48
C GLY A 80 -9.31 15.92 -5.01
N LEU A 81 -8.72 14.83 -4.53
CA LEU A 81 -8.99 14.27 -3.21
C LEU A 81 -8.53 15.19 -2.09
N HIS A 82 -7.37 15.82 -2.24
CA HIS A 82 -6.85 16.84 -1.32
C HIS A 82 -7.90 17.92 -1.01
N THR A 83 -8.47 18.53 -2.05
CA THR A 83 -9.54 19.53 -1.92
C THR A 83 -10.81 18.92 -1.33
N PHE A 84 -11.21 17.74 -1.82
CA PHE A 84 -12.44 17.07 -1.41
C PHE A 84 -12.48 16.74 0.09
N ILE A 85 -11.32 16.39 0.68
CA ILE A 85 -11.20 16.01 2.09
C ILE A 85 -10.56 17.10 2.96
N ASN A 86 -10.29 18.28 2.40
CA ASN A 86 -9.58 19.37 3.06
C ASN A 86 -8.24 18.95 3.70
N ARG A 87 -7.42 18.19 2.95
CA ARG A 87 -6.07 17.79 3.34
C ARG A 87 -5.05 18.53 2.49
N LYS A 88 -4.02 19.09 3.14
CA LYS A 88 -2.96 19.84 2.45
C LYS A 88 -1.68 19.05 2.25
N LEU A 89 -1.51 17.96 3.00
CA LEU A 89 -0.31 17.13 3.02
C LEU A 89 -0.44 15.90 2.11
N PRO A 90 0.69 15.27 1.74
CA PRO A 90 0.72 14.17 0.78
C PRO A 90 -0.26 13.02 1.03
N ILE A 91 -0.75 12.43 -0.06
CA ILE A 91 -1.60 11.23 -0.09
C ILE A 91 -0.95 10.11 -0.91
N ILE A 92 -0.95 8.90 -0.36
CA ILE A 92 -0.67 7.67 -1.11
C ILE A 92 -1.98 6.92 -1.34
N THR A 93 -2.20 6.42 -2.56
CA THR A 93 -3.37 5.58 -2.87
C THR A 93 -2.94 4.18 -3.25
N ASP A 94 -3.72 3.18 -2.82
CA ASP A 94 -3.57 1.83 -3.37
C ASP A 94 -4.32 1.62 -4.66
N SER A 95 -4.16 0.46 -5.26
CA SER A 95 -4.90 0.06 -6.45
C SER A 95 -6.35 -0.34 -6.18
N GLY A 96 -6.67 -0.64 -4.91
CA GLY A 96 -7.91 -1.31 -4.50
C GLY A 96 -7.90 -2.83 -4.68
N GLY A 97 -6.83 -3.42 -5.23
CA GLY A 97 -6.69 -4.86 -5.44
C GLY A 97 -6.81 -5.64 -4.14
N PHE A 98 -6.08 -5.24 -3.10
CA PHE A 98 -6.05 -5.93 -1.80
C PHE A 98 -7.44 -6.16 -1.20
N GLN A 99 -8.35 -5.17 -1.27
CA GLN A 99 -9.71 -5.29 -0.75
C GLN A 99 -10.53 -6.27 -1.58
N VAL A 100 -10.38 -6.21 -2.90
CA VAL A 100 -11.04 -7.14 -3.82
C VAL A 100 -10.59 -8.59 -3.50
N PHE A 101 -9.28 -8.83 -3.38
CA PHE A 101 -8.76 -10.17 -3.05
C PHE A 101 -9.06 -10.62 -1.62
N SER A 102 -9.01 -9.72 -0.63
CA SER A 102 -9.41 -10.02 0.75
C SER A 102 -10.88 -10.44 0.87
N LEU A 103 -11.74 -9.92 0.00
CA LEU A 103 -13.15 -10.33 -0.10
C LEU A 103 -13.31 -11.60 -0.94
N ALA A 104 -12.43 -11.85 -1.92
CA ALA A 104 -12.43 -13.05 -2.77
C ALA A 104 -12.05 -14.32 -2.00
N TYR A 105 -10.91 -14.28 -1.32
CA TYR A 105 -10.29 -15.44 -0.70
C TYR A 105 -10.79 -15.69 0.74
N GLY A 106 -11.60 -14.78 1.28
CA GLY A 106 -11.84 -14.69 2.72
C GLY A 106 -10.72 -13.88 3.36
N GLY A 107 -11.06 -13.09 4.40
CA GLY A 107 -10.18 -12.03 4.88
C GLY A 107 -8.75 -12.49 5.13
N VAL A 108 -7.81 -12.03 4.30
CA VAL A 108 -6.37 -12.16 4.53
C VAL A 108 -6.00 -11.59 5.90
N ALA A 109 -6.74 -10.56 6.36
CA ALA A 109 -6.66 -10.01 7.72
C ALA A 109 -7.17 -10.95 8.85
N ASN A 110 -8.08 -11.88 8.56
CA ASN A 110 -8.54 -12.91 9.50
C ASN A 110 -7.57 -14.10 9.55
N GLU A 111 -6.91 -14.39 8.43
CA GLU A 111 -5.86 -15.42 8.33
C GLU A 111 -4.57 -14.98 9.06
N LEU A 112 -4.18 -13.71 8.95
CA LEU A 112 -3.08 -13.12 9.74
C LEU A 112 -3.35 -13.08 11.26
N LYS A 113 -4.62 -13.21 11.70
CA LYS A 113 -5.02 -13.08 13.11
C LYS A 113 -5.62 -14.35 13.72
N SER A 114 -5.48 -15.52 13.08
CA SER A 114 -5.88 -16.82 13.65
C SER A 114 -7.31 -16.84 14.23
N ARG A 115 -8.28 -16.17 13.59
CA ARG A 115 -9.68 -16.15 14.05
C ARG A 115 -10.66 -16.31 12.89
N GLY A 116 -11.26 -17.51 12.82
CA GLY A 116 -12.68 -17.76 12.56
C GLY A 116 -13.31 -17.25 11.26
N THR A 117 -13.70 -18.19 10.41
CA THR A 117 -14.41 -18.06 9.14
C THR A 117 -15.80 -17.41 9.25
N LYS A 118 -15.93 -16.18 8.73
CA LYS A 118 -17.20 -15.72 8.12
C LYS A 118 -16.98 -15.57 6.61
N LYS A 119 -17.53 -16.52 5.83
CA LYS A 119 -17.66 -16.41 4.37
C LYS A 119 -18.64 -15.28 4.05
N GLN A 120 -18.15 -14.08 3.73
CA GLN A 120 -18.93 -13.17 2.88
C GLN A 120 -18.77 -13.68 1.45
N GLY A 121 -19.80 -14.33 0.93
CA GLY A 121 -19.77 -14.92 -0.40
C GLY A 121 -19.71 -13.87 -1.52
N GLY A 122 -18.85 -14.13 -2.51
CA GLY A 122 -19.13 -13.83 -3.92
C GLY A 122 -19.02 -12.38 -4.40
N LEU A 123 -18.28 -11.51 -3.71
CA LEU A 123 -18.03 -10.17 -4.25
C LEU A 123 -17.05 -10.20 -5.42
N VAL A 124 -16.10 -11.13 -5.48
CA VAL A 124 -15.24 -11.30 -6.65
C VAL A 124 -15.82 -12.32 -7.60
N LEU A 125 -15.98 -11.92 -8.85
CA LEU A 125 -16.59 -12.73 -9.90
C LEU A 125 -15.53 -13.50 -10.68
N LYS A 126 -14.47 -12.83 -11.10
CA LYS A 126 -13.44 -13.41 -11.96
C LYS A 126 -12.16 -12.59 -11.93
N ILE A 127 -11.02 -13.27 -11.94
CA ILE A 127 -9.71 -12.67 -12.18
C ILE A 127 -9.27 -13.12 -13.58
N THR A 128 -8.92 -12.18 -14.44
CA THR A 128 -8.49 -12.44 -15.83
C THR A 128 -7.15 -11.77 -16.08
N GLU A 129 -6.58 -11.91 -17.28
CA GLU A 129 -5.40 -11.12 -17.65
C GLU A 129 -5.74 -9.62 -17.79
N GLU A 130 -6.98 -9.28 -18.18
CA GLU A 130 -7.43 -7.90 -18.34
C GLU A 130 -7.48 -7.16 -17.00
N GLY A 131 -7.98 -7.83 -15.96
CA GLY A 131 -8.14 -7.26 -14.62
C GLY A 131 -9.02 -8.12 -13.72
N VAL A 132 -9.64 -7.48 -12.72
CA VAL A 132 -10.51 -8.13 -11.74
C VAL A 132 -11.95 -7.68 -11.89
N HIS A 133 -12.85 -8.63 -12.03
CA HIS A 133 -14.30 -8.41 -12.03
C HIS A 133 -14.85 -8.65 -10.64
N PHE A 134 -15.55 -7.66 -10.08
CA PHE A 134 -16.17 -7.77 -8.76
C PHE A 134 -17.53 -7.07 -8.73
N ARG A 135 -18.28 -7.29 -7.65
CA ARG A 135 -19.53 -6.60 -7.36
C ARG A 135 -19.31 -5.56 -6.29
N SER A 136 -19.82 -4.36 -6.52
CA SER A 136 -19.90 -3.32 -5.49
C SER A 136 -20.65 -3.85 -4.26
N TYR A 137 -20.05 -3.70 -3.07
CA TYR A 137 -20.72 -4.03 -1.81
C TYR A 137 -21.88 -3.06 -1.48
N ARG A 138 -22.00 -1.95 -2.22
CA ARG A 138 -23.02 -0.93 -1.98
C ARG A 138 -24.33 -1.21 -2.70
N ASN A 139 -24.24 -1.54 -3.99
CA ASN A 139 -25.40 -1.66 -4.89
C ASN A 139 -25.39 -2.96 -5.71
N GLY A 140 -24.36 -3.81 -5.60
CA GLY A 140 -24.24 -5.08 -6.31
C GLY A 140 -23.86 -4.97 -7.79
N GLU A 141 -23.59 -3.75 -8.28
CA GLU A 141 -23.16 -3.46 -9.65
C GLU A 141 -21.84 -4.17 -9.98
N LYS A 142 -21.72 -4.66 -11.21
CA LYS A 142 -20.50 -5.33 -11.69
C LYS A 142 -19.49 -4.28 -12.15
N ILE A 143 -18.30 -4.32 -11.58
CA ILE A 143 -17.20 -3.42 -11.88
C ILE A 143 -15.99 -4.23 -12.35
N VAL A 144 -15.26 -3.67 -13.31
CA VAL A 144 -13.99 -4.22 -13.78
C VAL A 144 -12.87 -3.28 -13.37
N LEU A 145 -11.96 -3.74 -12.53
CA LEU A 145 -10.75 -3.03 -12.14
C LEU A 145 -9.58 -3.56 -12.98
N THR A 146 -9.02 -2.71 -13.82
CA THR A 146 -7.88 -3.01 -14.69
C THR A 146 -6.68 -2.19 -14.22
N PRO A 147 -5.44 -2.59 -14.56
CA PRO A 147 -4.25 -1.77 -14.34
C PRO A 147 -4.44 -0.31 -14.79
N GLU A 148 -4.94 -0.10 -16.00
CA GLU A 148 -5.07 1.22 -16.61
C GLU A 148 -6.12 2.07 -15.90
N ASN A 149 -7.32 1.53 -15.65
CA ASN A 149 -8.38 2.32 -15.01
C ASN A 149 -8.11 2.59 -13.52
N SER A 150 -7.36 1.72 -12.84
CA SER A 150 -6.88 1.97 -11.49
C SER A 150 -5.93 3.17 -11.48
N ILE A 151 -4.99 3.23 -12.42
CA ILE A 151 -4.10 4.39 -12.57
C ILE A 151 -4.89 5.66 -12.87
N TYR A 152 -5.81 5.65 -13.83
CA TYR A 152 -6.60 6.85 -14.15
C TYR A 152 -7.43 7.34 -12.96
N ALA A 153 -8.02 6.44 -12.17
CA ALA A 153 -8.75 6.83 -10.97
C ALA A 153 -7.82 7.46 -9.91
N GLN A 154 -6.65 6.88 -9.67
CA GLN A 154 -5.65 7.42 -8.74
C GLN A 154 -5.10 8.79 -9.20
N LYS A 155 -5.00 9.00 -10.52
CA LYS A 155 -4.69 10.31 -11.13
C LYS A 155 -5.81 11.32 -10.91
N ASP A 156 -7.06 10.93 -11.14
CA ASP A 156 -8.24 11.78 -10.89
C ASP A 156 -8.40 12.16 -9.40
N PHE A 157 -7.97 11.27 -8.49
CA PHE A 157 -7.88 11.59 -7.07
C PHE A 157 -6.74 12.55 -6.74
N GLY A 158 -5.74 12.70 -7.61
CA GLY A 158 -4.58 13.57 -7.38
C GLY A 158 -3.66 13.03 -6.28
N ALA A 159 -3.45 11.72 -6.22
CA ALA A 159 -2.52 11.09 -5.29
C ALA A 159 -1.07 11.54 -5.52
N ASP A 160 -0.26 11.71 -4.48
CA ASP A 160 1.17 11.99 -4.63
C ASP A 160 1.96 10.73 -4.99
N ILE A 161 1.55 9.58 -4.42
CA ILE A 161 2.16 8.28 -4.64
C ILE A 161 1.07 7.28 -5.00
N ILE A 162 1.27 6.56 -6.10
CA ILE A 162 0.34 5.58 -6.66
C ILE A 162 0.92 4.18 -6.46
N ILE A 163 0.11 3.27 -5.94
CA ILE A 163 0.42 1.83 -5.95
C ILE A 163 -0.37 1.16 -7.10
N PRO A 164 0.30 0.45 -8.02
CA PRO A 164 -0.32 -0.20 -9.17
C PRO A 164 -1.16 -1.42 -8.76
N LEU A 165 -1.99 -1.89 -9.69
CA LEU A 165 -2.80 -3.09 -9.46
C LEU A 165 -1.92 -4.33 -9.43
N ASP A 166 -2.04 -5.09 -8.35
CA ASP A 166 -1.34 -6.32 -8.06
C ASP A 166 -2.34 -7.42 -7.65
N GLU A 167 -1.96 -8.69 -7.82
CA GLU A 167 -2.73 -9.82 -7.31
C GLU A 167 -2.21 -10.27 -5.94
N LEU A 168 -3.12 -10.45 -4.97
CA LEU A 168 -2.78 -10.89 -3.62
C LEU A 168 -3.37 -12.29 -3.36
N PRO A 169 -2.62 -13.36 -3.71
CA PRO A 169 -3.05 -14.72 -3.40
C PRO A 169 -3.02 -14.99 -1.88
N PRO A 170 -3.78 -16.00 -1.42
CA PRO A 170 -3.76 -16.40 -0.01
C PRO A 170 -2.40 -16.97 0.39
N TYR A 171 -2.09 -16.93 1.68
CA TYR A 171 -0.81 -17.43 2.21
C TYR A 171 -0.54 -18.89 1.81
N HIS A 172 -1.57 -19.74 1.87
CA HIS A 172 -1.47 -21.19 1.65
C HIS A 172 -1.53 -21.61 0.17
N ILE A 173 -1.16 -20.72 -0.75
CA ILE A 173 -1.16 -21.00 -2.18
C ILE A 173 -0.07 -22.01 -2.56
N LEU A 174 -0.35 -22.86 -3.56
CA LEU A 174 0.63 -23.76 -4.16
C LEU A 174 1.72 -22.95 -4.88
N LYS A 175 2.98 -23.40 -4.83
CA LYS A 175 4.12 -22.70 -5.45
C LYS A 175 3.90 -22.42 -6.95
N GLU A 176 3.29 -23.34 -7.68
CA GLU A 176 2.97 -23.15 -9.11
C GLU A 176 1.94 -22.04 -9.35
N ASP A 177 0.92 -21.94 -8.50
CA ASP A 177 -0.10 -20.91 -8.61
C ASP A 177 0.42 -19.55 -8.14
N LEU A 178 1.31 -19.54 -7.14
CA LEU A 178 2.06 -18.33 -6.75
C LEU A 178 2.92 -17.80 -7.90
N LYS A 179 3.60 -18.68 -8.64
CA LYS A 179 4.36 -18.29 -9.85
C LYS A 179 3.48 -17.67 -10.92
N LYS A 180 2.30 -18.27 -11.18
CA LYS A 180 1.33 -17.73 -12.15
C LYS A 180 0.81 -16.36 -11.71
N SER A 181 0.50 -16.21 -10.42
CA SER A 181 0.04 -14.94 -9.84
C SER A 181 1.12 -13.87 -9.92
N LEU A 182 2.36 -14.19 -9.55
CA LEU A 182 3.50 -13.28 -9.65
C LEU A 182 3.71 -12.79 -11.09
N ALA A 183 3.70 -13.72 -12.06
CA ALA A 183 3.85 -13.36 -13.47
C ALA A 183 2.71 -12.45 -13.96
N ARG A 184 1.48 -12.62 -13.45
CA ARG A 184 0.36 -11.73 -13.75
C ARG A 184 0.57 -10.34 -13.13
N THR A 185 0.93 -10.29 -11.85
CA THR A 185 1.28 -9.04 -11.15
C THR A 185 2.35 -8.26 -11.92
N HIS A 186 3.43 -8.91 -12.38
CA HIS A 186 4.45 -8.24 -13.21
C HIS A 186 3.91 -7.61 -14.49
N ARG A 187 3.02 -8.32 -15.21
CA ARG A 187 2.38 -7.77 -16.41
C ARG A 187 1.42 -6.62 -16.08
N TRP A 188 0.69 -6.72 -14.98
CA TRP A 188 -0.21 -5.66 -14.50
C TRP A 188 0.54 -4.42 -14.03
N GLU A 189 1.63 -4.57 -13.30
CA GLU A 189 2.47 -3.46 -12.87
C GLU A 189 3.13 -2.78 -14.07
N LYS A 190 3.61 -3.56 -15.05
CA LYS A 190 4.13 -2.96 -16.30
C LYS A 190 3.05 -2.16 -17.03
N ARG A 191 1.84 -2.70 -17.20
CA ARG A 191 0.71 -1.98 -17.81
C ARG A 191 0.33 -0.72 -17.03
N SER A 192 0.37 -0.80 -15.71
CA SER A 192 0.13 0.35 -14.82
C SER A 192 1.18 1.43 -15.01
N LEU A 193 2.46 1.05 -15.09
CA LEU A 193 3.56 1.97 -15.36
C LEU A 193 3.43 2.61 -16.75
N ASP A 194 3.19 1.81 -17.78
CA ASP A 194 3.00 2.29 -19.15
C ASP A 194 1.85 3.33 -19.20
N ALA A 195 0.72 3.06 -18.54
CA ALA A 195 -0.41 3.99 -18.45
C ALA A 195 -0.09 5.25 -17.63
N HIS A 196 0.71 5.13 -16.57
CA HIS A 196 1.16 6.26 -15.76
C HIS A 196 2.07 7.20 -16.55
N LEU A 197 3.02 6.64 -17.31
CA LEU A 197 4.02 7.38 -18.08
C LEU A 197 3.43 8.16 -19.25
N LEU A 198 2.22 7.82 -19.73
CA LEU A 198 1.50 8.64 -20.70
C LEU A 198 1.27 10.07 -20.21
N ASN A 199 1.09 10.25 -18.89
CA ASN A 199 0.92 11.56 -18.27
C ASN A 199 1.25 11.50 -16.76
N PRO A 200 2.52 11.67 -16.34
CA PRO A 200 2.91 11.52 -14.94
C PRO A 200 2.25 12.49 -13.95
N GLN A 201 1.91 13.71 -14.39
CA GLN A 201 1.27 14.77 -13.58
C GLN A 201 2.00 15.11 -12.25
N GLY A 202 3.31 14.85 -12.17
CA GLY A 202 4.10 15.05 -10.95
C GLY A 202 3.80 14.06 -9.83
N GLN A 203 3.00 13.03 -10.10
CA GLN A 203 2.69 11.94 -9.18
C GLN A 203 3.75 10.84 -9.34
N ALA A 204 4.07 10.14 -8.26
CA ALA A 204 4.98 9.00 -8.29
C ALA A 204 4.23 7.68 -8.42
N ILE A 205 4.90 6.64 -8.91
CA ILE A 205 4.38 5.26 -8.91
C ILE A 205 5.39 4.29 -8.31
N TYR A 206 4.96 3.50 -7.33
CA TYR A 206 5.81 2.49 -6.68
C TYR A 206 5.46 1.09 -7.12
N ALA A 207 6.43 0.30 -7.55
CA ALA A 207 6.22 -1.12 -7.86
C ALA A 207 5.91 -1.92 -6.59
N VAL A 208 5.22 -3.07 -6.67
CA VAL A 208 4.97 -3.94 -5.51
C VAL A 208 5.72 -5.26 -5.65
N ILE A 209 6.76 -5.42 -4.84
CA ILE A 209 7.48 -6.68 -4.79
C ILE A 209 6.58 -7.73 -4.14
N HIS A 210 6.25 -8.75 -4.93
CA HIS A 210 5.60 -10.00 -4.52
C HIS A 210 6.55 -11.21 -4.59
N GLY A 211 6.03 -12.41 -4.27
CA GLY A 211 6.78 -13.67 -4.26
C GLY A 211 6.50 -14.56 -3.04
N GLY A 212 5.56 -14.16 -2.18
CA GLY A 212 5.29 -14.85 -0.91
C GLY A 212 6.54 -14.88 -0.02
N ILE A 213 6.75 -16.01 0.66
CA ILE A 213 7.97 -16.28 1.45
C ILE A 213 9.08 -16.99 0.65
N ASP A 214 8.93 -17.13 -0.68
CA ASP A 214 9.91 -17.81 -1.53
C ASP A 214 11.00 -16.81 -1.97
N PRO A 215 12.26 -16.99 -1.54
CA PRO A 215 13.35 -16.08 -1.89
C PRO A 215 13.61 -16.00 -3.40
N GLU A 216 13.49 -17.11 -4.14
CA GLU A 216 13.74 -17.12 -5.59
C GLU A 216 12.71 -16.25 -6.32
N LEU A 217 11.44 -16.34 -5.91
CA LEU A 217 10.36 -15.55 -6.48
C LEU A 217 10.49 -14.06 -6.11
N ARG A 218 10.94 -13.76 -4.88
CA ARG A 218 11.25 -12.38 -4.47
C ARG A 218 12.39 -11.79 -5.28
N GLN A 219 13.44 -12.58 -5.54
CA GLN A 219 14.56 -12.16 -6.38
C GLN A 219 14.15 -11.94 -7.83
N GLU A 220 13.34 -12.86 -8.39
CA GLU A 220 12.76 -12.71 -9.72
C GLU A 220 11.95 -11.41 -9.81
N SER A 221 11.14 -11.14 -8.80
CA SER A 221 10.31 -9.94 -8.71
C SER A 221 11.12 -8.65 -8.62
N CYS A 222 12.13 -8.62 -7.75
CA CYS A 222 13.06 -7.49 -7.66
C CYS A 222 13.74 -7.25 -9.00
N ARG A 223 14.29 -8.30 -9.63
CA ARG A 223 15.00 -8.16 -10.92
C ARG A 223 14.10 -7.62 -12.02
N PHE A 224 12.85 -8.10 -12.11
CA PHE A 224 11.91 -7.63 -13.12
C PHE A 224 11.53 -6.17 -12.89
N LEU A 225 11.07 -5.82 -11.68
CA LEU A 225 10.51 -4.51 -11.38
C LEU A 225 11.57 -3.41 -11.28
N THR A 226 12.77 -3.73 -10.81
CA THR A 226 13.89 -2.77 -10.77
C THR A 226 14.51 -2.51 -12.15
N GLY A 227 14.21 -3.36 -13.14
CA GLY A 227 14.52 -3.10 -14.55
C GLY A 227 13.54 -2.15 -15.24
N LEU A 228 12.51 -1.67 -14.53
CA LEU A 228 11.50 -0.72 -15.01
C LEU A 228 11.62 0.62 -14.27
N ASP A 229 11.05 1.68 -14.85
CA ASP A 229 11.21 3.05 -14.38
C ASP A 229 10.19 3.46 -13.29
N PHE A 230 10.14 2.70 -12.18
CA PHE A 230 9.32 3.04 -11.02
C PHE A 230 10.02 4.03 -10.08
N ASP A 231 9.28 4.90 -9.41
CA ASP A 231 9.83 5.93 -8.51
C ASP A 231 10.23 5.38 -7.13
N GLY A 232 9.71 4.22 -6.75
CA GLY A 232 9.94 3.57 -5.47
C GLY A 232 9.43 2.13 -5.47
N TYR A 233 9.61 1.43 -4.34
CA TYR A 233 9.26 0.02 -4.23
C TYR A 233 8.52 -0.26 -2.93
N ALA A 234 7.33 -0.83 -3.04
CA ALA A 234 6.61 -1.42 -1.93
C ALA A 234 6.96 -2.91 -1.80
N VAL A 235 6.99 -3.43 -0.58
CA VAL A 235 7.03 -4.86 -0.29
C VAL A 235 5.64 -5.26 0.19
N GLY A 236 4.98 -6.12 -0.60
CA GLY A 236 3.60 -6.54 -0.37
C GLY A 236 3.40 -8.05 -0.40
N GLY A 237 2.13 -8.44 -0.43
CA GLY A 237 1.68 -9.82 -0.46
C GLY A 237 1.87 -10.54 0.88
N SER A 238 1.98 -11.86 0.82
CA SER A 238 2.32 -12.64 2.02
C SER A 238 3.75 -12.35 2.45
N VAL A 239 3.90 -11.78 3.65
CA VAL A 239 5.17 -11.44 4.28
C VAL A 239 5.53 -12.42 5.42
N GLY A 240 4.93 -13.61 5.44
CA GLY A 240 5.15 -14.61 6.49
C GLY A 240 3.99 -14.70 7.49
N LYS A 241 3.96 -15.81 8.25
CA LYS A 241 2.96 -16.06 9.31
C LYS A 241 3.29 -15.37 10.62
N ASN A 242 4.57 -15.06 10.81
CA ASN A 242 5.10 -14.54 12.06
C ASN A 242 6.22 -13.53 11.77
N LYS A 243 6.66 -12.86 12.83
CA LYS A 243 7.65 -11.78 12.74
C LYS A 243 9.03 -12.27 12.30
N GLU A 244 9.39 -13.52 12.58
CA GLU A 244 10.67 -14.10 12.15
C GLU A 244 10.68 -14.35 10.65
N GLU A 245 9.64 -14.99 10.11
CA GLU A 245 9.52 -15.22 8.67
C GLU A 245 9.52 -13.91 7.88
N MET A 246 8.84 -12.87 8.39
CA MET A 246 8.88 -11.53 7.79
C MET A 246 10.28 -10.93 7.84
N HIS A 247 10.96 -11.04 8.97
CA HIS A 247 12.31 -10.54 9.13
C HIS A 247 13.29 -11.24 8.18
N ASP A 248 13.22 -12.56 8.05
CA ASP A 248 14.06 -13.35 7.14
C ASP A 248 13.81 -12.98 5.68
N LEU A 249 12.53 -12.84 5.32
CA LEU A 249 12.11 -12.39 3.99
C LEU A 249 12.67 -11.01 3.65
N LEU A 250 12.54 -10.04 4.56
CA LEU A 250 13.05 -8.69 4.36
C LEU A 250 14.58 -8.67 4.33
N THR A 251 15.24 -9.48 5.15
CA THR A 251 16.70 -9.63 5.16
C THR A 251 17.23 -10.07 3.80
N TYR A 252 16.49 -10.96 3.12
CA TYR A 252 16.82 -11.40 1.77
C TYR A 252 16.43 -10.39 0.68
N THR A 253 15.24 -9.81 0.77
CA THR A 253 14.64 -8.99 -0.30
C THR A 253 15.24 -7.59 -0.36
N MET A 254 15.40 -6.92 0.78
CA MET A 254 15.79 -5.51 0.84
C MET A 254 17.18 -5.20 0.25
N PRO A 255 18.20 -6.09 0.34
CA PRO A 255 19.47 -5.93 -0.37
C PRO A 255 19.37 -5.86 -1.89
N LEU A 256 18.30 -6.39 -2.48
CA LEU A 256 18.10 -6.44 -3.93
C LEU A 256 17.47 -5.16 -4.49
N LEU A 257 17.00 -4.26 -3.64
CA LEU A 257 16.34 -3.02 -4.04
C LEU A 257 17.33 -1.84 -4.17
N PRO A 258 17.11 -0.94 -5.14
CA PRO A 258 17.92 0.26 -5.32
C PRO A 258 17.96 1.15 -4.07
N MET A 259 19.16 1.66 -3.76
CA MET A 259 19.41 2.48 -2.56
C MET A 259 19.01 3.94 -2.73
N ASP A 260 18.84 4.39 -3.96
CA ASP A 260 18.44 5.74 -4.37
C ASP A 260 16.91 5.90 -4.51
N LYS A 261 16.14 4.83 -4.25
CA LYS A 261 14.67 4.85 -4.25
C LYS A 261 14.10 4.50 -2.85
N PRO A 262 12.93 5.04 -2.49
CA PRO A 262 12.28 4.77 -1.22
C PRO A 262 11.58 3.41 -1.23
N ASN A 263 11.54 2.80 -0.04
CA ASN A 263 10.97 1.49 0.22
C ASN A 263 9.79 1.60 1.19
N HIS A 264 8.64 1.06 0.81
CA HIS A 264 7.42 1.03 1.61
C HIS A 264 7.09 -0.40 2.04
N LEU A 265 6.72 -0.64 3.30
CA LEU A 265 6.26 -1.95 3.77
C LEU A 265 4.75 -1.93 3.99
N LEU A 266 4.02 -2.69 3.17
CA LEU A 266 2.56 -2.66 3.16
C LEU A 266 1.96 -3.39 4.37
N GLY A 267 1.05 -2.73 5.08
CA GLY A 267 0.16 -3.34 6.07
C GLY A 267 0.77 -3.63 7.45
N ILE A 268 1.91 -3.05 7.80
CA ILE A 268 2.60 -3.24 9.09
C ILE A 268 2.42 -2.01 9.99
N GLY A 269 1.98 -2.23 11.24
CA GLY A 269 1.71 -1.14 12.17
C GLY A 269 1.98 -1.39 13.64
N ASP A 270 2.48 -2.57 14.01
CA ASP A 270 2.92 -2.81 15.38
C ASP A 270 4.39 -2.40 15.55
N LEU A 271 4.69 -1.71 16.66
CA LEU A 271 6.02 -1.14 16.94
C LEU A 271 7.15 -2.18 16.84
N PRO A 272 7.04 -3.41 17.41
CA PRO A 272 8.13 -4.37 17.32
C PRO A 272 8.46 -4.80 15.88
N SER A 273 7.47 -4.84 14.99
CA SER A 273 7.69 -5.12 13.58
C SER A 273 8.39 -3.95 12.88
N ILE A 274 7.92 -2.72 13.12
CA ILE A 274 8.53 -1.49 12.58
C ILE A 274 10.00 -1.38 13.00
N ASP A 275 10.29 -1.55 14.29
CA ASP A 275 11.64 -1.46 14.85
C ASP A 275 12.61 -2.48 14.24
N ARG A 276 12.12 -3.67 13.90
CA ARG A 276 12.93 -4.71 13.24
C ARG A 276 13.10 -4.49 11.75
N SER A 277 12.15 -3.83 11.09
CA SER A 277 12.18 -3.57 9.65
C SER A 277 13.00 -2.34 9.26
N ILE A 278 13.07 -1.31 10.11
CA ILE A 278 13.89 -0.10 9.84
C ILE A 278 15.37 -0.45 9.59
N PRO A 279 16.04 -1.28 10.42
CA PRO A 279 17.42 -1.73 10.16
C PRO A 279 17.63 -2.46 8.83
N LEU A 280 16.56 -2.97 8.21
CA LEU A 280 16.61 -3.67 6.92
C LEU A 280 16.46 -2.71 5.72
N GLY A 281 16.14 -1.42 5.96
CA GLY A 281 16.10 -0.38 4.92
C GLY A 281 14.70 -0.03 4.41
N ILE A 282 13.67 -0.28 5.21
CA ILE A 282 12.32 0.23 4.96
C ILE A 282 12.22 1.70 5.41
N ASP A 283 11.60 2.54 4.57
CA ASP A 283 11.47 3.97 4.82
C ASP A 283 10.05 4.38 5.25
N THR A 284 9.02 3.62 4.89
CA THR A 284 7.64 3.95 5.28
C THR A 284 6.82 2.69 5.54
N PHE A 285 5.83 2.80 6.42
CA PHE A 285 4.95 1.70 6.85
C PHE A 285 3.51 2.20 6.89
N ASP A 286 2.53 1.42 6.46
CA ASP A 286 1.12 1.79 6.61
C ASP A 286 0.34 0.82 7.51
N SER A 287 -0.56 1.38 8.33
CA SER A 287 -1.53 0.56 9.04
C SER A 287 -2.74 1.33 9.54
N SER A 288 -3.86 0.62 9.67
CA SER A 288 -5.00 1.08 10.45
C SER A 288 -4.89 0.75 11.95
N TYR A 289 -3.79 0.12 12.38
CA TYR A 289 -3.62 -0.37 13.76
C TYR A 289 -3.86 0.72 14.82
N PRO A 290 -3.23 1.92 14.76
CA PRO A 290 -3.44 2.93 15.80
C PRO A 290 -4.90 3.39 15.93
N THR A 291 -5.53 3.76 14.81
CA THR A 291 -6.94 4.22 14.84
C THR A 291 -7.89 3.08 15.22
N ARG A 292 -7.60 1.85 14.81
CA ARG A 292 -8.39 0.68 15.19
C ARG A 292 -8.26 0.38 16.68
N SER A 293 -7.05 0.40 17.24
CA SER A 293 -6.78 0.19 18.66
C SER A 293 -7.52 1.21 19.52
N ALA A 294 -7.44 2.50 19.17
CA ALA A 294 -8.16 3.56 19.88
C ALA A 294 -9.68 3.33 19.92
N ARG A 295 -10.29 2.92 18.80
CA ARG A 295 -11.74 2.60 18.76
C ARG A 295 -12.14 1.35 19.57
N HIS A 296 -11.19 0.51 19.94
CA HIS A 296 -11.41 -0.62 20.83
C HIS A 296 -10.92 -0.32 22.26
N GLY A 297 -10.69 0.96 22.59
CA GLY A 297 -10.26 1.42 23.90
C GLY A 297 -8.84 1.00 24.29
N ILE A 298 -7.94 0.86 23.30
CA ILE A 298 -6.52 0.62 23.56
C ILE A 298 -5.73 1.90 23.26
N LEU A 299 -5.02 2.41 24.26
CA LEU A 299 -4.05 3.50 24.12
C LEU A 299 -2.65 2.92 23.93
N LEU A 300 -1.93 3.42 22.93
CA LEU A 300 -0.53 3.07 22.70
C LEU A 300 0.34 4.03 23.53
N THR A 301 1.11 3.51 24.47
CA THR A 301 2.01 4.30 25.32
C THR A 301 3.44 3.76 25.24
N ASP A 302 4.40 4.53 25.72
CA ASP A 302 5.80 4.14 25.87
C ASP A 302 5.98 2.92 26.78
N ASN A 303 5.10 2.75 27.77
CA ASN A 303 5.09 1.63 28.71
C ASN A 303 4.27 0.42 28.20
N GLY A 304 3.82 0.47 26.94
CA GLY A 304 3.01 -0.57 26.31
C GLY A 304 1.55 -0.16 26.14
N ASN A 305 0.73 -1.13 25.76
CA ASN A 305 -0.68 -0.90 25.47
C ASN A 305 -1.48 -0.82 26.78
N LEU A 306 -2.27 0.24 26.94
CA LEU A 306 -3.20 0.41 28.04
C LEU A 306 -4.64 0.19 27.55
N ASP A 307 -5.35 -0.75 28.17
CA ASP A 307 -6.78 -0.98 27.93
C ASP A 307 -7.60 -0.08 28.87
N ILE A 308 -8.48 0.73 28.28
CA ILE A 308 -9.35 1.70 28.97
C ILE A 308 -10.83 1.35 28.82
N THR A 309 -11.15 0.12 28.41
CA THR A 309 -12.53 -0.39 28.32
C THR A 309 -13.08 -0.94 29.63
#